data_AF-A0A1Q3RJV7-F1
#
_entry.id   AF-A0A1Q3RJV7-F1
#
_cell.length_a   1.000
_cell.length_b   1.000
_cell.length_c   1.000
_cell.angle_alpha   90.00
_cell.angle_beta   90.00
_cell.angle_gamma   90.00
#
_symmetry.space_group_name_H-M   'P 1'
#
loop_
_entity.id
_entity.type
_entity.pdbx_description
1 polymer ?
#
loop_
_entity_poly.entity_id
_entity_poly.type
_entity_poly.pdbx_seq_one_letter_code
_entity_poly.pdbx_strand_id
1 'polypeptide(L)'
;MYKSFACYTRMQENHQDIFNRLVNDYKKELVYNVQPDLYTIHDFEHHTVNIMKILSEIFLIRETSFNSYELFYLNCAALFHDISMYKYREQVLRKNHAIESSKYLDSEKNDKRSSIFKEFIRGELLETDLLIIQEIINAHTNSHMEEGKDSLTTVVEHRPRGEKVEVLKLACIFRLCDELDITNKRLLDIDIENALSETKIEDQVSIDHWQKLYLFENVYNDKIEDTLVLKISSSGIKSSKLSFKQYSYEENCKLAAKVYSKIIDAFQFINKSVLMVDIDIIKLFDRKITILADDPKVTEKINDEYAILKKLDRVRVNASKLVNIELTNDIQGFVIDNNLLYGGHYKINENYCVRDWIDCTKLLQNRILIEKISKVIALDIQNNVYDQNTLIVGINQNGSLIANEIAVKLLLPFTPLYSKEQKKDKSKQETNINVKFKEFSNIIFICDVIITGDTLHDVVTSYSIPTNKVQCYTVFYRKIINEETANQRVQSKYNMKYLNDKNDVEIFDRNKCTFMNVYGINKCINHVR
;
A
#
# COMPACT_ATOMS: atom_id res chain seq x y z
N MET A 1 4.24 35.52 0.94
CA MET A 1 4.74 34.53 -0.04
C MET A 1 3.61 33.71 -0.65
N TYR A 2 2.81 32.95 0.12
CA TYR A 2 1.77 32.06 -0.46
C TYR A 2 0.75 32.72 -1.39
N LYS A 3 0.45 34.01 -1.19
CA LYS A 3 -0.52 34.76 -2.01
C LYS A 3 -0.13 34.89 -3.49
N SER A 4 1.13 34.65 -3.85
CA SER A 4 1.58 34.66 -5.25
C SER A 4 1.46 33.31 -5.95
N PHE A 5 1.11 32.25 -5.22
CA PHE A 5 1.04 30.89 -5.78
C PHE A 5 -0.25 30.65 -6.55
N ALA A 6 -0.17 29.88 -7.64
CA ALA A 6 -1.30 29.60 -8.53
C ALA A 6 -2.48 28.93 -7.79
N CYS A 7 -2.19 28.05 -6.83
CA CYS A 7 -3.23 27.39 -6.02
C CYS A 7 -4.01 28.37 -5.14
N TYR A 8 -3.44 29.55 -4.83
CA TYR A 8 -4.13 30.60 -4.12
C TYR A 8 -4.82 31.56 -5.08
N THR A 9 -4.10 32.06 -6.10
CA THR A 9 -4.61 33.11 -7.00
C THR A 9 -5.76 32.64 -7.91
N ARG A 10 -5.88 31.33 -8.14
CA ARG A 10 -7.00 30.72 -8.88
C ARG A 10 -8.24 30.45 -8.02
N MET A 11 -8.18 30.66 -6.70
CA MET A 11 -9.38 30.61 -5.86
C MET A 11 -10.25 31.86 -6.10
N GLN A 12 -11.55 31.74 -5.90
CA GLN A 12 -12.47 32.87 -5.85
C GLN A 12 -12.12 33.79 -4.66
N GLU A 13 -12.42 35.09 -4.82
CA GLU A 13 -12.08 36.13 -3.85
C GLU A 13 -12.62 35.85 -2.44
N ASN A 14 -13.85 35.36 -2.34
CA ASN A 14 -14.43 34.94 -1.05
C ASN A 14 -13.64 33.80 -0.38
N HIS A 15 -13.18 32.79 -1.12
CA HIS A 15 -12.34 31.71 -0.59
C HIS A 15 -10.95 32.20 -0.20
N GLN A 16 -10.38 33.14 -0.96
CA GLN A 16 -9.13 33.80 -0.60
C GLN A 16 -9.27 34.55 0.72
N ASP A 17 -10.38 35.26 0.93
CA ASP A 17 -10.66 36.00 2.15
C ASP A 17 -10.83 35.08 3.37
N ILE A 18 -11.61 34.01 3.24
CA ILE A 18 -11.76 33.00 4.29
C ILE A 18 -10.40 32.39 4.63
N PHE A 19 -9.64 31.95 3.62
CA PHE A 19 -8.33 31.35 3.82
C PHE A 19 -7.35 32.33 4.50
N ASN A 20 -7.36 33.60 4.10
CA ASN A 20 -6.53 34.64 4.73
C ASN A 20 -6.86 34.85 6.20
N ARG A 21 -8.14 34.81 6.58
CA ARG A 21 -8.55 34.89 7.99
C ARG A 21 -8.06 33.69 8.79
N LEU A 22 -8.25 32.47 8.26
CA LEU A 22 -7.75 31.24 8.87
C LEU A 22 -6.23 31.29 9.05
N VAL A 23 -5.48 31.65 8.00
CA VAL A 23 -4.03 31.80 8.07
C VAL A 23 -3.61 32.84 9.10
N ASN A 24 -4.24 34.02 9.13
CA ASN A 24 -3.87 35.09 10.07
C ASN A 24 -4.04 34.69 11.54
N ASP A 25 -4.98 33.79 11.82
CA ASP A 25 -5.22 33.28 13.16
C ASP A 25 -4.28 32.12 13.49
N TYR A 26 -4.23 31.07 12.67
CA TYR A 26 -3.42 29.88 12.95
C TYR A 26 -1.93 30.07 12.73
N LYS A 27 -1.49 30.96 11.83
CA LYS A 27 -0.06 31.26 11.63
C LYS A 27 0.60 31.74 12.93
N LYS A 28 -0.13 32.47 13.77
CA LYS A 28 0.38 32.93 15.08
C LYS A 28 0.58 31.79 16.06
N GLU A 29 -0.09 30.67 15.85
CA GLU A 29 -0.04 29.49 16.69
C GLU A 29 1.01 28.50 16.19
N LEU A 30 1.21 28.42 14.87
CA LEU A 30 2.31 27.71 14.20
C LEU A 30 3.65 28.46 14.40
N VAL A 31 4.02 28.68 15.66
CA VAL A 31 5.35 29.20 16.02
C VAL A 31 6.34 28.06 15.97
N TYR A 32 7.54 28.36 15.48
CA TYR A 32 8.67 27.44 15.39
C TYR A 32 8.85 26.59 16.65
N ASN A 33 8.73 25.26 16.51
CA ASN A 33 9.03 24.32 17.58
C ASN A 33 9.48 22.97 16.99
N VAL A 34 10.75 22.60 17.23
CA VAL A 34 11.30 21.30 16.84
C VAL A 34 10.96 20.31 17.95
N GLN A 35 10.28 19.21 17.61
CA GLN A 35 9.87 18.19 18.57
C GLN A 35 10.45 16.82 18.18
N PRO A 36 10.75 15.95 19.16
CA PRO A 36 11.47 14.69 18.92
C PRO A 36 10.68 13.70 18.05
N ASP A 37 9.35 13.74 18.20
CA ASP A 37 8.44 12.73 17.65
C ASP A 37 7.71 13.17 16.36
N LEU A 38 7.84 14.44 15.96
CA LEU A 38 7.13 15.02 14.81
C LEU A 38 7.93 14.95 13.49
N TYR A 39 9.03 14.20 13.46
CA TYR A 39 9.90 13.89 12.31
C TYR A 39 10.55 15.09 11.59
N THR A 40 9.89 16.24 11.46
CA THR A 40 10.31 17.49 10.82
C THR A 40 9.50 18.68 11.32
N ILE A 41 9.90 19.90 10.95
CA ILE A 41 9.19 21.13 11.31
C ILE A 41 7.87 21.24 10.53
N HIS A 42 6.79 21.50 11.26
CA HIS A 42 5.44 21.74 10.73
C HIS A 42 5.01 23.16 11.11
N ASP A 43 5.51 24.14 10.35
CA ASP A 43 5.12 25.54 10.49
C ASP A 43 4.59 26.10 9.17
N PHE A 44 3.91 27.24 9.28
CA PHE A 44 3.27 27.87 8.14
C PHE A 44 4.26 28.37 7.09
N GLU A 45 5.38 28.98 7.50
CA GLU A 45 6.31 29.67 6.58
C GLU A 45 7.17 28.69 5.77
N HIS A 46 7.37 27.47 6.29
CA HIS A 46 8.17 26.43 5.65
C HIS A 46 7.30 25.32 5.05
N HIS A 47 6.67 24.48 5.89
CA HIS A 47 6.02 23.24 5.42
C HIS A 47 4.73 23.54 4.65
N THR A 48 3.76 24.22 5.27
CA THR A 48 2.47 24.53 4.63
C THR A 48 2.68 25.31 3.33
N VAL A 49 3.52 26.35 3.38
CA VAL A 49 3.86 27.17 2.22
C VAL A 49 4.58 26.38 1.14
N ASN A 50 5.47 25.43 1.48
CA ASN A 50 6.14 24.60 0.47
C ASN A 50 5.19 23.58 -0.15
N ILE A 51 4.22 23.04 0.59
CA ILE A 51 3.12 22.22 0.04
C ILE A 51 2.34 23.03 -1.01
N MET A 52 1.95 24.27 -0.69
CA MET A 52 1.24 25.16 -1.64
C MET A 52 2.09 25.49 -2.88
N LYS A 53 3.39 25.66 -2.68
CA LYS A 53 4.35 25.87 -3.77
C LYS A 53 4.42 24.64 -4.68
N ILE A 54 4.58 23.44 -4.10
CA ILE A 54 4.58 22.17 -4.83
C ILE A 54 3.28 21.99 -5.61
N LEU A 55 2.13 22.24 -4.98
CA LEU A 55 0.83 22.21 -5.65
C LEU A 55 0.83 23.11 -6.89
N SER A 56 1.31 24.34 -6.76
CA SER A 56 1.33 25.33 -7.84
C SER A 56 2.33 25.05 -8.95
N GLU A 57 3.56 24.67 -8.59
CA GLU A 57 4.67 24.49 -9.52
C GLU A 57 4.75 23.09 -10.10
N ILE A 58 4.14 22.09 -9.45
CA ILE A 58 4.19 20.70 -9.91
C ILE A 58 2.89 20.28 -10.56
N PHE A 59 1.77 20.52 -9.88
CA PHE A 59 0.47 19.99 -10.28
C PHE A 59 -0.37 21.00 -11.09
N LEU A 60 -0.28 22.30 -10.85
CA LEU A 60 -1.10 23.31 -11.56
C LEU A 60 -0.49 23.88 -12.86
N ILE A 61 0.66 23.35 -13.32
CA ILE A 61 1.35 23.83 -14.55
C ILE A 61 0.57 23.49 -15.83
N ARG A 62 -0.09 22.33 -15.87
CA ARG A 62 -1.01 21.99 -16.97
C ARG A 62 -2.36 22.60 -16.63
N GLU A 63 -3.22 22.86 -17.61
CA GLU A 63 -4.61 23.29 -17.38
C GLU A 63 -5.42 22.17 -16.72
N THR A 64 -5.03 21.81 -15.52
CA THR A 64 -5.70 20.85 -14.65
C THR A 64 -7.02 21.45 -14.25
N SER A 65 -8.10 20.68 -14.40
CA SER A 65 -9.49 21.03 -14.10
C SER A 65 -9.77 21.15 -12.60
N PHE A 66 -8.89 21.79 -11.81
CA PHE A 66 -9.23 22.13 -10.43
C PHE A 66 -10.15 23.33 -10.43
N ASN A 67 -11.34 23.16 -9.87
CA ASN A 67 -12.21 24.29 -9.62
C ASN A 67 -11.74 25.08 -8.38
N SER A 68 -12.29 26.29 -8.19
CA SER A 68 -11.95 27.16 -7.06
C SER A 68 -12.17 26.51 -5.69
N TYR A 69 -13.20 25.67 -5.54
CA TYR A 69 -13.50 24.97 -4.29
C TYR A 69 -12.43 23.93 -3.98
N GLU A 70 -12.04 23.14 -4.96
CA GLU A 70 -11.00 22.12 -4.82
C GLU A 70 -9.66 22.72 -4.39
N LEU A 71 -9.28 23.86 -4.95
CA LEU A 71 -8.08 24.60 -4.56
C LEU A 71 -8.19 25.14 -3.12
N PHE A 72 -9.36 25.65 -2.74
CA PHE A 72 -9.63 26.09 -1.38
C PHE A 72 -9.49 24.95 -0.37
N TYR A 73 -10.08 23.78 -0.65
CA TYR A 73 -9.98 22.62 0.24
C TYR A 73 -8.57 22.07 0.34
N LEU A 74 -7.79 22.04 -0.75
CA LEU A 74 -6.38 21.62 -0.70
C LEU A 74 -5.52 22.56 0.15
N ASN A 75 -5.69 23.87 -0.01
CA ASN A 75 -4.96 24.86 0.80
C ASN A 75 -5.35 24.78 2.28
N CYS A 76 -6.64 24.60 2.58
CA CYS A 76 -7.13 24.36 3.94
C CYS A 76 -6.62 23.04 4.52
N ALA A 77 -6.60 21.95 3.76
CA ALA A 77 -6.09 20.66 4.20
C ALA A 77 -4.62 20.76 4.63
N ALA A 78 -3.78 21.45 3.86
CA ALA A 78 -2.39 21.71 4.22
C ALA A 78 -2.26 22.50 5.55
N LEU A 79 -3.02 23.59 5.70
CA LEU A 79 -3.00 24.42 6.92
C LEU A 79 -3.45 23.62 8.15
N PHE A 80 -4.54 22.87 8.02
CA PHE A 80 -5.16 22.16 9.14
C PHE A 80 -4.42 20.89 9.53
N HIS A 81 -3.81 20.21 8.57
CA HIS A 81 -2.86 19.15 8.83
C HIS A 81 -1.73 19.67 9.76
N ASP A 82 -1.05 20.75 9.39
CA ASP A 82 0.12 21.23 10.14
C ASP A 82 -0.23 21.80 11.52
N ILE A 83 -1.31 22.58 11.64
CA ILE A 83 -1.73 23.10 12.95
C ILE A 83 -2.13 21.98 13.91
N SER A 84 -2.77 20.93 13.42
CA SER A 84 -3.14 19.79 14.26
C SER A 84 -1.92 18.99 14.73
N MET A 85 -0.91 18.81 13.86
CA MET A 85 0.39 18.23 14.19
C MET A 85 1.08 19.02 15.31
N TYR A 86 0.97 20.36 15.26
CA TYR A 86 1.50 21.25 16.29
C TYR A 86 0.69 21.18 17.62
N LYS A 87 -0.65 21.22 17.55
CA LYS A 87 -1.54 21.29 18.72
C LYS A 87 -1.65 19.99 19.49
N TYR A 88 -1.72 18.86 18.78
CA TYR A 88 -1.85 17.53 19.37
C TYR A 88 -0.53 16.76 19.39
N ARG A 89 0.60 17.47 19.47
CA ARG A 89 1.96 16.93 19.45
C ARG A 89 2.23 15.74 20.40
N GLU A 90 1.52 15.63 21.52
CA GLU A 90 1.66 14.52 22.48
C GLU A 90 0.83 13.27 22.11
N GLN A 91 -0.18 13.42 21.25
CA GLN A 91 -1.15 12.39 20.88
C GLN A 91 -0.98 11.92 19.43
N VAL A 92 -0.34 12.75 18.61
CA VAL A 92 -0.12 12.52 17.19
C VAL A 92 1.16 11.73 16.98
N LEU A 93 0.99 10.44 16.66
CA LEU A 93 2.06 9.59 16.14
C LEU A 93 1.95 9.52 14.61
N ARG A 94 3.04 9.20 13.93
CA ARG A 94 3.02 9.01 12.46
C ARG A 94 1.96 8.04 11.97
N LYS A 95 1.62 7.01 12.75
CA LYS A 95 0.62 6.03 12.37
C LYS A 95 -0.83 6.51 12.49
N ASN A 96 -1.11 7.59 13.21
CA ASN A 96 -2.47 8.11 13.40
C ASN A 96 -2.61 9.60 13.10
N HIS A 97 -1.56 10.29 12.63
CA HIS A 97 -1.57 11.73 12.44
C HIS A 97 -2.74 12.24 11.61
N ALA A 98 -3.03 11.69 10.43
CA ALA A 98 -4.21 12.11 9.66
C ALA A 98 -5.54 11.99 10.43
N ILE A 99 -5.72 10.90 11.18
CA ILE A 99 -6.95 10.64 11.93
C ILE A 99 -7.11 11.70 13.03
N GLU A 100 -6.03 11.97 13.77
CA GLU A 100 -6.05 12.99 14.83
C GLU A 100 -6.17 14.40 14.24
N SER A 101 -5.56 14.67 13.08
CA SER A 101 -5.74 15.90 12.31
C SER A 101 -7.17 16.12 11.85
N SER A 102 -7.89 15.06 11.46
CA SER A 102 -9.30 15.15 11.13
C SER A 102 -10.17 15.42 12.37
N LYS A 103 -9.89 14.75 13.50
CA LYS A 103 -10.60 14.99 14.76
C LYS A 103 -10.37 16.39 15.31
N TYR A 104 -9.19 16.98 15.06
CA TYR A 104 -8.88 18.36 15.41
C TYR A 104 -9.92 19.33 14.83
N LEU A 105 -10.31 19.14 13.57
CA LEU A 105 -11.31 19.99 12.91
C LEU A 105 -12.69 19.92 13.60
N ASP A 106 -13.09 18.75 14.10
CA ASP A 106 -14.33 18.61 14.87
C ASP A 106 -14.24 19.36 16.20
N SER A 107 -13.08 19.32 16.87
CA SER A 107 -12.85 20.04 18.11
C SER A 107 -12.92 21.56 17.91
N GLU A 108 -12.29 22.06 16.84
CA GLU A 108 -12.28 23.48 16.50
C GLU A 108 -13.68 23.95 16.10
N LYS A 109 -14.44 23.15 15.34
CA LYS A 109 -15.84 23.43 15.01
C LYS A 109 -16.71 23.60 16.26
N ASN A 110 -16.36 22.99 17.38
CA ASN A 110 -17.11 23.09 18.64
C ASN A 110 -16.56 24.13 19.62
N ASP A 111 -15.34 24.65 19.40
CA ASP A 111 -14.76 25.72 20.21
C ASP A 111 -15.22 27.10 19.72
N LYS A 112 -16.02 27.79 20.53
CA LYS A 112 -16.52 29.15 20.24
C LYS A 112 -15.43 30.19 19.99
N ARG A 113 -14.19 29.91 20.40
CA ARG A 113 -13.04 30.82 20.24
C ARG A 113 -12.27 30.56 18.95
N SER A 114 -12.41 29.38 18.35
CA SER A 114 -11.68 28.99 17.16
C SER A 114 -12.06 29.82 15.95
N SER A 115 -11.15 29.89 14.99
CA SER A 115 -11.42 30.58 13.72
C SER A 115 -12.36 29.76 12.84
N ILE A 116 -12.31 28.43 12.91
CA ILE A 116 -13.27 27.56 12.21
C ILE A 116 -14.70 27.83 12.69
N PHE A 117 -14.93 27.91 14.00
CA PHE A 117 -16.26 28.20 14.55
C PHE A 117 -16.76 29.57 14.08
N LYS A 118 -15.89 30.59 14.04
CA LYS A 118 -16.26 31.93 13.57
C LYS A 118 -16.70 31.91 12.10
N GLU A 119 -15.96 31.24 11.22
CA GLU A 119 -16.32 31.11 9.80
C GLU A 119 -17.58 30.25 9.61
N PHE A 120 -17.77 29.23 10.45
CA PHE A 120 -18.97 28.39 10.46
C PHE A 120 -20.24 29.18 10.84
N ILE A 121 -20.18 29.98 11.91
CA ILE A 121 -21.31 30.82 12.35
C ILE A 121 -21.62 31.94 11.34
N ARG A 122 -20.62 32.42 10.59
CA ARG A 122 -20.85 33.37 9.48
C ARG A 122 -21.50 32.72 8.25
N GLY A 123 -21.60 31.39 8.21
CA GLY A 123 -22.09 30.64 7.06
C GLY A 123 -21.11 30.63 5.87
N GLU A 124 -19.88 31.10 6.09
CA GLU A 124 -18.84 31.19 5.07
C GLU A 124 -18.15 29.83 4.86
N LEU A 125 -18.05 29.03 5.93
CA LEU A 125 -17.59 27.64 5.92
C LEU A 125 -18.72 26.69 6.32
N LEU A 126 -19.16 25.83 5.41
CA LEU A 126 -20.26 24.89 5.64
C LEU A 126 -19.78 23.62 6.34
N GLU A 127 -20.73 22.86 6.88
CA GLU A 127 -20.44 21.52 7.43
C GLU A 127 -19.85 20.59 6.37
N THR A 128 -20.37 20.65 5.14
CA THR A 128 -19.83 19.90 3.99
C THR A 128 -18.41 20.30 3.65
N ASP A 129 -18.04 21.58 3.81
CA ASP A 129 -16.68 22.05 3.53
C ASP A 129 -15.69 21.42 4.51
N LEU A 130 -16.05 21.38 5.80
CA LEU A 130 -15.24 20.74 6.84
C LEU A 130 -15.11 19.24 6.63
N LEU A 131 -16.21 18.56 6.27
CA LEU A 131 -16.20 17.12 5.97
C LEU A 131 -15.26 16.79 4.80
N ILE A 132 -15.30 17.59 3.73
CA ILE A 132 -14.40 17.42 2.57
C ILE A 132 -12.94 17.58 3.02
N ILE A 133 -12.62 18.62 3.78
CA ILE A 133 -11.24 18.86 4.24
C ILE A 133 -10.77 17.71 5.15
N GLN A 134 -11.63 17.24 6.05
CA GLN A 134 -11.36 16.08 6.91
C GLN A 134 -11.10 14.81 6.09
N GLU A 135 -11.89 14.55 5.05
CA GLU A 135 -11.69 13.38 4.20
C GLU A 135 -10.38 13.47 3.40
N ILE A 136 -10.00 14.65 2.89
CA ILE A 136 -8.69 14.88 2.24
C ILE A 136 -7.56 14.55 3.21
N ILE A 137 -7.63 15.08 4.44
CA ILE A 137 -6.63 14.83 5.48
C ILE A 137 -6.63 13.34 5.88
N ASN A 138 -7.77 12.72 6.10
CA ASN A 138 -7.81 11.30 6.47
C ASN A 138 -7.21 10.39 5.39
N ALA A 139 -7.51 10.68 4.12
CA ALA A 139 -7.11 9.84 3.01
C ALA A 139 -5.67 10.04 2.52
N HIS A 140 -4.95 11.10 2.98
CA HIS A 140 -3.58 11.35 2.50
C HIS A 140 -2.52 10.47 3.19
N THR A 141 -2.79 9.96 4.41
CA THR A 141 -1.83 9.11 5.14
C THR A 141 -2.35 7.69 5.21
N ASN A 142 -1.48 6.75 4.88
CA ASN A 142 -1.84 5.36 4.66
C ASN A 142 -1.28 4.44 5.74
N SER A 143 -1.46 4.75 7.02
CA SER A 143 -1.31 3.71 8.06
C SER A 143 -2.31 2.57 7.90
N HIS A 144 -3.32 2.75 7.06
CA HIS A 144 -4.32 1.75 6.70
C HIS A 144 -4.03 0.99 5.38
N MET A 145 -3.01 1.37 4.60
CA MET A 145 -2.70 0.64 3.34
C MET A 145 -1.45 -0.23 3.38
N GLU A 146 -0.70 -0.24 4.48
CA GLU A 146 0.14 -1.41 4.81
C GLU A 146 -0.71 -2.57 5.37
N GLU A 147 -1.94 -2.28 5.84
CA GLU A 147 -2.86 -3.24 6.48
C GLU A 147 -4.08 -3.64 5.62
N GLY A 148 -4.12 -3.27 4.34
CA GLY A 148 -5.18 -3.74 3.44
C GLY A 148 -6.59 -3.22 3.73
N LYS A 149 -6.71 -2.11 4.46
CA LYS A 149 -7.99 -1.40 4.61
C LYS A 149 -8.27 -0.57 3.36
N ASP A 150 -9.41 -0.89 2.76
CA ASP A 150 -9.98 -0.35 1.53
C ASP A 150 -10.54 1.09 1.71
N SER A 151 -9.80 2.00 2.35
CA SER A 151 -10.36 3.33 2.72
C SER A 151 -10.58 4.29 1.55
N LEU A 152 -10.18 3.95 0.31
CA LEU A 152 -10.44 4.77 -0.89
C LEU A 152 -11.66 4.31 -1.71
N THR A 153 -12.38 3.27 -1.28
CA THR A 153 -13.41 2.62 -2.12
C THR A 153 -14.80 3.25 -2.08
N THR A 154 -15.09 4.15 -1.15
CA THR A 154 -16.31 4.95 -1.19
C THR A 154 -15.97 6.32 -1.75
N VAL A 155 -16.11 6.47 -3.06
CA VAL A 155 -16.19 7.79 -3.71
C VAL A 155 -17.46 8.46 -3.19
N VAL A 156 -17.39 9.14 -2.04
CA VAL A 156 -18.46 10.02 -1.60
C VAL A 156 -18.36 11.26 -2.47
N GLU A 157 -19.27 11.37 -3.43
CA GLU A 157 -19.36 12.57 -4.26
C GLU A 157 -19.94 13.70 -3.41
N HIS A 158 -19.11 14.67 -3.07
CA HIS A 158 -19.56 15.86 -2.38
C HIS A 158 -19.90 16.95 -3.39
N ARG A 159 -21.03 17.63 -3.15
CA ARG A 159 -21.48 18.77 -3.96
C ARG A 159 -21.72 20.03 -3.14
N PRO A 160 -20.70 20.57 -2.45
CA PRO A 160 -20.84 21.81 -1.71
C PRO A 160 -21.31 22.91 -2.66
N ARG A 161 -22.45 23.53 -2.34
CA ARG A 161 -23.07 24.60 -3.15
C ARG A 161 -23.32 24.20 -4.62
N GLY A 162 -23.51 22.90 -4.89
CA GLY A 162 -23.84 22.36 -6.21
C GLY A 162 -22.63 21.98 -7.09
N GLU A 163 -21.41 22.36 -6.69
CA GLU A 163 -20.17 22.06 -7.44
C GLU A 163 -19.62 20.70 -7.04
N LYS A 164 -19.30 19.84 -8.02
CA LYS A 164 -18.71 18.52 -7.75
C LYS A 164 -17.29 18.68 -7.21
N VAL A 165 -16.99 17.95 -6.13
CA VAL A 165 -15.65 17.89 -5.53
C VAL A 165 -15.18 16.45 -5.49
N GLU A 166 -14.01 16.20 -6.08
CA GLU A 166 -13.44 14.86 -6.17
C GLU A 166 -12.44 14.64 -5.04
N VAL A 167 -12.95 14.35 -3.84
CA VAL A 167 -12.14 14.22 -2.62
C VAL A 167 -10.96 13.26 -2.78
N LEU A 168 -11.19 12.10 -3.43
CA LEU A 168 -10.13 11.13 -3.70
C LEU A 168 -8.98 11.72 -4.53
N LYS A 169 -9.32 12.49 -5.57
CA LYS A 169 -8.33 13.21 -6.39
C LYS A 169 -7.53 14.17 -5.52
N LEU A 170 -8.20 14.95 -4.69
CA LEU A 170 -7.56 15.94 -3.82
C LEU A 170 -6.64 15.28 -2.77
N ALA A 171 -7.09 14.18 -2.15
CA ALA A 171 -6.28 13.42 -1.19
C ALA A 171 -5.00 12.85 -1.82
N CYS A 172 -5.10 12.30 -3.04
CA CYS A 172 -3.92 11.81 -3.78
C CYS A 172 -2.93 12.93 -4.09
N ILE A 173 -3.42 14.09 -4.54
CA ILE A 173 -2.57 15.26 -4.82
C ILE A 173 -1.91 15.76 -3.53
N PHE A 174 -2.69 15.90 -2.45
CA PHE A 174 -2.17 16.35 -1.17
C PHE A 174 -1.07 15.42 -0.64
N ARG A 175 -1.27 14.10 -0.74
CA ARG A 175 -0.25 13.11 -0.40
C ARG A 175 1.03 13.29 -1.21
N LEU A 176 0.94 13.51 -2.52
CA LEU A 176 2.15 13.72 -3.32
C LEU A 176 2.84 15.03 -2.98
N CYS A 177 2.09 16.09 -2.67
CA CYS A 177 2.69 17.32 -2.20
C CYS A 177 3.49 17.09 -0.91
N ASP A 178 2.94 16.34 0.05
CA ASP A 178 3.63 15.97 1.29
C ASP A 178 4.86 15.09 1.04
N GLU A 179 4.76 14.08 0.17
CA GLU A 179 5.90 13.21 -0.19
C GLU A 179 7.00 13.91 -0.99
N LEU A 180 6.67 15.00 -1.69
CA LEU A 180 7.62 15.84 -2.43
C LEU A 180 8.19 16.98 -1.57
N ASP A 181 7.66 17.19 -0.37
CA ASP A 181 8.23 18.13 0.61
C ASP A 181 9.44 17.52 1.33
N ILE A 182 10.50 17.29 0.54
CA ILE A 182 11.72 16.59 0.97
C ILE A 182 12.98 17.46 0.85
N THR A 183 12.83 18.75 0.56
CA THR A 183 13.98 19.61 0.24
C THR A 183 14.56 20.31 1.46
N ASN A 184 15.84 20.67 1.38
CA ASN A 184 16.53 21.45 2.41
C ASN A 184 15.93 22.85 2.65
N LYS A 185 15.02 23.33 1.80
CA LYS A 185 14.27 24.58 2.03
C LYS A 185 13.38 24.51 3.26
N ARG A 186 13.06 23.31 3.73
CA ARG A 186 12.38 23.08 5.02
C ARG A 186 13.27 23.38 6.23
N LEU A 187 14.58 23.58 6.02
CA LEU A 187 15.60 23.73 7.06
C LEU A 187 16.15 25.16 7.19
N LEU A 188 15.65 26.13 6.42
CA LEU A 188 16.26 27.47 6.28
C LEU A 188 16.56 28.13 7.64
N ASP A 189 17.84 28.46 7.85
CA ASP A 189 18.45 29.07 9.05
C ASP A 189 18.37 28.28 10.36
N ILE A 190 17.90 27.04 10.31
CA ILE A 190 17.82 26.19 11.49
C ILE A 190 19.19 25.59 11.73
N ASP A 191 19.76 25.91 12.89
CA ASP A 191 20.84 25.13 13.46
C ASP A 191 20.25 23.78 13.88
N ILE A 192 20.19 22.87 12.91
CA ILE A 192 19.71 21.50 13.07
C ILE A 192 20.50 20.81 14.18
N GLU A 193 21.78 21.12 14.34
CA GLU A 193 22.59 20.53 15.40
C GLU A 193 22.10 20.96 16.77
N ASN A 194 21.79 22.24 16.96
CA ASN A 194 21.16 22.73 18.19
C ASN A 194 19.77 22.12 18.39
N ALA A 195 18.90 22.20 17.38
CA ALA A 195 17.52 21.71 17.47
C ALA A 195 17.43 20.21 17.79
N LEU A 196 18.34 19.41 17.24
CA LEU A 196 18.42 17.96 17.47
C LEU A 196 19.13 17.60 18.78
N SER A 197 20.10 18.40 19.23
CA SER A 197 20.75 18.22 20.53
C SER A 197 19.80 18.45 21.71
N GLU A 198 18.85 19.38 21.56
CA GLU A 198 17.85 19.69 22.58
C GLU A 198 16.71 18.65 22.63
N THR A 199 16.37 18.04 21.48
CA THR A 199 15.21 17.14 21.37
C THR A 199 15.48 15.69 21.74
N LYS A 200 16.74 15.25 21.96
CA LYS A 200 17.06 13.83 22.26
C LYS A 200 16.35 12.86 21.29
N ILE A 201 16.50 13.07 19.99
CA ILE A 201 15.89 12.17 19.00
C ILE A 201 16.58 10.82 19.05
N GLU A 202 15.93 9.82 19.67
CA GLU A 202 16.46 8.45 19.80
C GLU A 202 15.94 7.50 18.70
N ASP A 203 14.90 7.88 17.95
CA ASP A 203 14.31 7.04 16.89
C ASP A 203 15.05 7.15 15.55
N GLN A 204 15.53 6.01 15.05
CA GLN A 204 16.21 5.90 13.76
C GLN A 204 15.34 6.34 12.58
N VAL A 205 14.00 6.23 12.69
CA VAL A 205 13.07 6.67 11.63
C VAL A 205 13.06 8.19 11.51
N SER A 206 13.08 8.91 12.64
CA SER A 206 13.20 10.37 12.67
C SER A 206 14.54 10.82 12.09
N ILE A 207 15.63 10.16 12.47
CA ILE A 207 16.98 10.47 11.96
C ILE A 207 17.06 10.35 10.43
N ASP A 208 16.52 9.27 9.84
CA ASP A 208 16.50 9.09 8.38
C ASP A 208 15.62 10.18 7.70
N HIS A 209 14.58 10.65 8.37
CA HIS A 209 13.68 11.69 7.85
C HIS A 209 14.32 13.08 7.83
N TRP A 210 15.12 13.42 8.83
CA TRP A 210 15.93 14.64 8.81
C TRP A 210 17.05 14.55 7.78
N GLN A 211 17.71 13.39 7.70
CA GLN A 211 18.78 13.16 6.76
C GLN A 211 18.32 13.34 5.32
N LYS A 212 17.13 12.85 4.92
CA LYS A 212 16.63 13.07 3.55
C LYS A 212 16.52 14.56 3.20
N LEU A 213 16.12 15.44 4.14
CA LEU A 213 16.00 16.87 3.85
C LEU A 213 17.34 17.50 3.46
N TYR A 214 18.44 16.97 3.98
CA TYR A 214 19.79 17.42 3.63
C TYR A 214 20.24 16.93 2.25
N LEU A 215 19.68 15.83 1.76
CA LEU A 215 20.09 15.23 0.48
C LEU A 215 19.46 15.93 -0.73
N PHE A 216 18.25 16.45 -0.61
CA PHE A 216 17.51 17.03 -1.74
C PHE A 216 17.51 18.57 -1.69
N GLU A 217 17.91 19.20 -2.79
CA GLU A 217 17.97 20.67 -2.90
C GLU A 217 16.69 21.27 -3.47
N ASN A 218 16.07 20.57 -4.42
CA ASN A 218 14.93 21.09 -5.14
C ASN A 218 14.11 19.97 -5.78
N VAL A 219 12.82 20.26 -5.96
CA VAL A 219 11.91 19.46 -6.79
C VAL A 219 11.28 20.41 -7.79
N TYR A 220 11.35 20.09 -9.08
CA TYR A 220 10.80 20.94 -10.13
C TYR A 220 10.42 20.16 -11.39
N ASN A 221 9.55 20.75 -12.20
CA ASN A 221 9.26 20.23 -13.54
C ASN A 221 10.27 20.79 -14.54
N ASP A 222 10.98 19.90 -15.25
CA ASP A 222 11.66 20.24 -16.48
C ASP A 222 10.62 20.37 -17.60
N LYS A 223 10.44 21.61 -18.07
CA LYS A 223 9.45 21.94 -19.11
C LYS A 223 9.84 21.41 -20.49
N ILE A 224 11.13 21.14 -20.73
CA ILE A 224 11.63 20.69 -22.03
C ILE A 224 11.37 19.19 -22.17
N GLU A 225 11.77 18.43 -21.16
CA GLU A 225 11.70 16.95 -21.17
C GLU A 225 10.41 16.41 -20.52
N ASP A 226 9.49 17.29 -20.11
CA ASP A 226 8.26 16.96 -19.38
C ASP A 226 8.49 15.99 -18.20
N THR A 227 9.56 16.27 -17.45
CA THR A 227 10.10 15.35 -16.45
C THR A 227 10.06 16.00 -15.08
N LEU A 228 9.59 15.27 -14.07
CA LEU A 228 9.72 15.66 -12.67
C LEU A 228 11.15 15.36 -12.21
N VAL A 229 11.90 16.38 -11.82
CA VAL A 229 13.30 16.27 -11.41
C VAL A 229 13.42 16.41 -9.89
N LEU A 230 14.00 15.40 -9.25
CA LEU A 230 14.45 15.44 -7.86
C LEU A 230 15.94 15.82 -7.85
N LYS A 231 16.25 17.10 -7.56
CA LYS A 231 17.62 17.60 -7.51
C LYS A 231 18.29 17.24 -6.18
N ILE A 232 19.45 16.62 -6.26
CA ILE A 232 20.25 16.16 -5.12
C ILE A 232 21.50 17.00 -4.93
N SER A 233 21.82 17.25 -3.66
CA SER A 233 23.04 17.91 -3.26
C SER A 233 24.21 16.93 -3.28
N SER A 234 25.15 17.13 -4.20
CA SER A 234 26.35 16.28 -4.26
C SER A 234 27.26 16.46 -3.04
N SER A 235 27.33 17.69 -2.50
CA SER A 235 27.97 17.95 -1.20
C SER A 235 27.18 17.29 -0.08
N GLY A 236 25.85 17.37 -0.12
CA GLY A 236 24.97 16.67 0.82
C GLY A 236 25.27 15.18 0.93
N ILE A 237 25.35 14.50 -0.20
CA ILE A 237 25.67 13.06 -0.29
C ILE A 237 27.09 12.75 0.23
N LYS A 238 28.07 13.61 -0.07
CA LYS A 238 29.49 13.35 0.26
C LYS A 238 29.86 13.68 1.71
N SER A 239 29.15 14.60 2.35
CA SER A 239 29.60 15.16 3.63
C SER A 239 28.49 15.44 4.64
N SER A 240 27.37 14.74 4.59
CA SER A 240 26.35 14.91 5.62
C SER A 240 26.84 14.44 6.99
N LYS A 241 27.13 15.40 7.85
CA LYS A 241 27.24 15.15 9.29
C LYS A 241 25.93 15.65 9.90
N LEU A 242 25.08 14.72 10.31
CA LEU A 242 24.18 15.00 11.42
C LEU A 242 24.98 14.70 12.69
N SER A 243 24.94 15.58 13.68
CA SER A 243 25.81 15.56 14.87
C SER A 243 25.84 14.23 15.65
N PHE A 244 24.85 13.37 15.47
CA PHE A 244 24.68 12.07 16.14
C PHE A 244 24.85 10.85 15.21
N LYS A 245 24.93 11.03 13.89
CA LYS A 245 25.17 9.94 12.93
C LYS A 245 25.92 10.43 11.70
N GLN A 246 27.12 9.89 11.51
CA GLN A 246 27.89 10.09 10.29
C GLN A 246 27.39 9.09 9.25
N TYR A 247 26.67 9.57 8.24
CA TYR A 247 26.29 8.76 7.09
C TYR A 247 27.48 8.63 6.14
N SER A 248 27.76 7.40 5.72
CA SER A 248 28.71 7.16 4.62
C SER A 248 28.11 7.64 3.29
N TYR A 249 28.99 7.85 2.30
CA TYR A 249 28.59 8.13 0.92
C TYR A 249 27.58 7.08 0.41
N GLU A 250 27.85 5.80 0.66
CA GLU A 250 27.00 4.68 0.26
C GLU A 250 25.66 4.67 0.99
N GLU A 251 25.64 4.99 2.28
CA GLU A 251 24.38 5.07 3.06
C GLU A 251 23.48 6.20 2.55
N ASN A 252 24.07 7.34 2.21
CA ASN A 252 23.38 8.47 1.62
C ASN A 252 22.81 8.15 0.23
N CYS A 253 23.61 7.51 -0.63
CA CYS A 253 23.11 7.05 -1.94
C CYS A 253 21.95 6.06 -1.77
N LYS A 254 22.03 5.13 -0.81
CA LYS A 254 20.94 4.19 -0.50
C LYS A 254 19.70 4.89 0.01
N LEU A 255 19.84 5.87 0.90
CA LEU A 255 18.71 6.64 1.42
C LEU A 255 18.04 7.45 0.31
N ALA A 256 18.81 8.14 -0.53
CA ALA A 256 18.30 8.86 -1.69
C ALA A 256 17.56 7.92 -2.66
N ALA A 257 18.11 6.73 -2.94
CA ALA A 257 17.47 5.71 -3.77
C ALA A 257 16.15 5.19 -3.16
N LYS A 258 16.07 5.03 -1.83
CA LYS A 258 14.83 4.67 -1.13
C LYS A 258 13.77 5.76 -1.27
N VAL A 259 14.13 7.03 -1.07
CA VAL A 259 13.22 8.17 -1.24
C VAL A 259 12.73 8.24 -2.69
N TYR A 260 13.64 8.08 -3.65
CA TYR A 260 13.30 8.05 -5.08
C TYR A 260 12.32 6.92 -5.41
N SER A 261 12.57 5.70 -4.92
CA SER A 261 11.61 4.58 -5.10
C SER A 261 10.26 4.90 -4.48
N LYS A 262 10.23 5.44 -3.27
CA LYS A 262 8.98 5.78 -2.57
C LYS A 262 8.14 6.78 -3.37
N ILE A 263 8.77 7.80 -3.94
CA ILE A 263 8.09 8.79 -4.79
C ILE A 263 7.56 8.13 -6.07
N ILE A 264 8.37 7.32 -6.77
CA ILE A 264 7.91 6.58 -7.95
C ILE A 264 6.71 5.70 -7.61
N ASP A 265 6.79 4.95 -6.51
CA ASP A 265 5.74 4.04 -6.07
C ASP A 265 4.47 4.80 -5.70
N ALA A 266 4.58 6.00 -5.09
CA ALA A 266 3.44 6.86 -4.80
C ALA A 266 2.75 7.38 -6.08
N PHE A 267 3.52 7.83 -7.07
CA PHE A 267 2.99 8.25 -8.37
C PHE A 267 2.34 7.07 -9.12
N GLN A 268 2.97 5.89 -9.12
CA GLN A 268 2.40 4.69 -9.74
C GLN A 268 1.13 4.21 -9.04
N PHE A 269 1.10 4.27 -7.71
CA PHE A 269 -0.09 3.95 -6.93
C PHE A 269 -1.24 4.88 -7.29
N ILE A 270 -1.00 6.19 -7.32
CA ILE A 270 -2.02 7.18 -7.64
C ILE A 270 -2.50 7.03 -9.08
N ASN A 271 -1.61 6.78 -10.04
CA ASN A 271 -2.00 6.37 -11.39
C ASN A 271 -3.01 5.21 -11.35
N LYS A 272 -2.71 4.13 -10.62
CA LYS A 272 -3.59 2.96 -10.50
C LYS A 272 -4.91 3.27 -9.80
N SER A 273 -4.91 4.08 -8.75
CA SER A 273 -6.11 4.41 -7.96
C SER A 273 -7.01 5.45 -8.62
N VAL A 274 -6.44 6.40 -9.37
CA VAL A 274 -7.18 7.51 -10.00
C VAL A 274 -7.66 7.17 -11.43
N LEU A 275 -7.13 6.09 -12.04
CA LEU A 275 -7.58 5.55 -13.34
C LEU A 275 -9.09 5.24 -13.40
N MET A 276 -9.80 5.19 -12.27
CA MET A 276 -11.25 4.98 -12.24
C MET A 276 -12.08 6.29 -12.31
N VAL A 277 -11.47 7.48 -12.21
CA VAL A 277 -12.21 8.73 -11.95
C VAL A 277 -12.06 9.78 -13.06
N ASP A 278 -10.86 10.00 -13.63
CA ASP A 278 -10.65 11.06 -14.63
C ASP A 278 -9.42 10.79 -15.54
N ILE A 279 -9.62 10.89 -16.86
CA ILE A 279 -8.61 10.65 -17.89
C ILE A 279 -7.59 11.81 -17.98
N ASP A 280 -7.99 13.05 -17.70
CA ASP A 280 -7.09 14.20 -17.80
C ASP A 280 -6.00 14.17 -16.71
N ILE A 281 -6.26 13.43 -15.63
CA ILE A 281 -5.32 13.20 -14.53
C ILE A 281 -4.22 12.21 -14.92
N ILE A 282 -4.47 11.27 -15.83
CA ILE A 282 -3.46 10.30 -16.30
C ILE A 282 -2.24 11.04 -16.86
N LYS A 283 -2.45 12.16 -17.56
CA LYS A 283 -1.36 13.00 -18.11
C LYS A 283 -0.55 13.74 -17.04
N LEU A 284 -1.06 13.93 -15.83
CA LEU A 284 -0.28 14.51 -14.72
C LEU A 284 0.69 13.51 -14.12
N PHE A 285 0.34 12.23 -14.16
CA PHE A 285 1.03 11.18 -13.42
C PHE A 285 1.80 10.21 -14.31
N ASP A 286 1.61 10.22 -15.63
CA ASP A 286 2.45 9.51 -16.61
C ASP A 286 3.77 10.25 -16.91
N ARG A 287 4.20 11.13 -15.99
CA ARG A 287 5.45 11.87 -16.14
C ARG A 287 6.62 10.98 -15.81
N LYS A 288 7.70 11.13 -16.58
CA LYS A 288 8.99 10.58 -16.22
C LYS A 288 9.46 11.28 -14.94
N ILE A 289 9.88 10.50 -13.94
CA ILE A 289 10.48 11.02 -12.70
C ILE A 289 11.96 10.67 -12.74
N THR A 290 12.82 11.66 -12.56
CA THR A 290 14.27 11.46 -12.59
C THR A 290 14.95 12.07 -11.38
N ILE A 291 16.12 11.53 -11.09
CA ILE A 291 17.01 12.01 -10.04
C ILE A 291 18.23 12.64 -10.71
N LEU A 292 18.63 13.81 -10.24
CA LEU A 292 19.74 14.55 -10.84
C LEU A 292 20.61 15.17 -9.74
N ALA A 293 21.90 14.92 -9.79
CA ALA A 293 22.90 15.56 -8.94
C ALA A 293 23.91 16.34 -9.81
N ASP A 294 24.47 17.42 -9.25
CA ASP A 294 25.48 18.23 -9.94
C ASP A 294 26.76 17.42 -10.28
N ASP A 295 27.06 16.35 -9.53
CA ASP A 295 28.06 15.34 -9.87
C ASP A 295 27.40 14.12 -10.55
N PRO A 296 27.69 13.85 -11.85
CA PRO A 296 27.13 12.71 -12.56
C PRO A 296 27.39 11.36 -11.89
N LYS A 297 28.52 11.19 -11.19
CA LYS A 297 28.85 9.93 -10.50
C LYS A 297 27.92 9.66 -9.32
N VAL A 298 27.43 10.71 -8.67
CA VAL A 298 26.42 10.60 -7.61
C VAL A 298 25.10 10.13 -8.20
N THR A 299 24.70 10.71 -9.34
CA THR A 299 23.49 10.32 -10.07
C THR A 299 23.54 8.86 -10.50
N GLU A 300 24.64 8.42 -11.11
CA GLU A 300 24.86 7.02 -11.52
C GLU A 300 24.77 6.07 -10.32
N LYS A 301 25.47 6.38 -9.23
CA LYS A 301 25.48 5.54 -8.04
C LYS A 301 24.08 5.39 -7.41
N ILE A 302 23.29 6.45 -7.36
CA ILE A 302 21.92 6.40 -6.82
C ILE A 302 21.02 5.55 -7.72
N ASN A 303 21.15 5.66 -9.04
CA ASN A 303 20.42 4.84 -9.99
C ASN A 303 20.79 3.36 -9.86
N ASP A 304 22.05 3.03 -9.63
CA ASP A 304 22.49 1.65 -9.34
C ASP A 304 21.85 1.10 -8.07
N GLU A 305 21.87 1.86 -6.97
CA GLU A 305 21.23 1.46 -5.71
C GLU A 305 19.71 1.29 -5.90
N TYR A 306 19.07 2.17 -6.67
CA TYR A 306 17.65 2.03 -7.04
C TYR A 306 17.38 0.75 -7.85
N ALA A 307 18.22 0.43 -8.84
CA ALA A 307 18.10 -0.80 -9.61
C ALA A 307 18.28 -2.06 -8.74
N ILE A 308 19.20 -2.01 -7.77
CA ILE A 308 19.38 -3.07 -6.76
C ILE A 308 18.12 -3.21 -5.91
N LEU A 309 17.56 -2.12 -5.40
CA LEU A 309 16.31 -2.13 -4.63
C LEU A 309 15.17 -2.77 -5.41
N LYS A 310 14.94 -2.36 -6.66
CA LYS A 310 13.89 -2.94 -7.51
C LYS A 310 14.15 -4.42 -7.84
N LYS A 311 15.41 -4.83 -8.00
CA LYS A 311 15.75 -6.25 -8.17
C LYS A 311 15.48 -7.04 -6.89
N LEU A 312 15.83 -6.50 -5.73
CA LEU A 312 15.55 -7.12 -4.43
C LEU A 312 14.06 -7.22 -4.16
N ASP A 313 13.25 -6.23 -4.56
CA ASP A 313 11.80 -6.31 -4.47
C ASP A 313 11.26 -7.42 -5.37
N ARG A 314 11.75 -7.55 -6.60
CA ARG A 314 11.41 -8.67 -7.49
C ARG A 314 11.84 -10.04 -6.94
N VAL A 315 12.95 -10.10 -6.22
CA VAL A 315 13.43 -11.34 -5.58
C VAL A 315 12.64 -11.64 -4.29
N ARG A 316 12.26 -10.62 -3.52
CA ARG A 316 11.35 -10.75 -2.35
C ARG A 316 9.95 -11.16 -2.76
N VAL A 317 9.52 -10.84 -3.98
CA VAL A 317 8.28 -11.39 -4.58
C VAL A 317 8.34 -12.91 -4.73
N ASN A 318 9.51 -13.57 -4.64
CA ASN A 318 9.63 -15.03 -4.61
C ASN A 318 9.62 -15.66 -3.20
N ALA A 319 9.43 -14.86 -2.14
CA ALA A 319 9.16 -15.39 -0.79
C ALA A 319 7.66 -15.50 -0.58
N SER A 320 7.21 -16.52 0.16
CA SER A 320 5.79 -16.70 0.43
C SER A 320 5.23 -15.48 1.16
N LYS A 321 4.24 -14.80 0.57
CA LYS A 321 3.78 -13.50 1.07
C LYS A 321 2.32 -13.55 1.51
N LEU A 322 2.07 -13.11 2.75
CA LEU A 322 0.72 -12.82 3.22
C LEU A 322 0.13 -11.65 2.44
N VAL A 323 -1.06 -11.83 1.87
CA VAL A 323 -1.68 -10.83 0.99
C VAL A 323 -2.43 -9.75 1.77
N ASN A 324 -3.18 -10.14 2.82
CA ASN A 324 -4.03 -9.21 3.57
C ASN A 324 -4.28 -9.73 5.01
N ILE A 325 -3.82 -8.97 6.01
CA ILE A 325 -3.90 -9.35 7.43
C ILE A 325 -5.31 -9.23 8.03
N GLU A 326 -6.13 -8.30 7.54
CA GLU A 326 -7.51 -8.13 8.00
C GLU A 326 -8.37 -9.31 7.55
N LEU A 327 -8.25 -9.69 6.27
CA LEU A 327 -8.92 -10.88 5.74
C LEU A 327 -8.40 -12.15 6.41
N THR A 328 -7.12 -12.21 6.82
CA THR A 328 -6.63 -13.30 7.68
C THR A 328 -7.45 -13.42 8.96
N ASN A 329 -7.72 -12.30 9.63
CA ASN A 329 -8.48 -12.26 10.87
C ASN A 329 -9.95 -12.61 10.63
N ASP A 330 -10.58 -12.12 9.58
CA ASP A 330 -11.95 -12.48 9.20
C ASP A 330 -12.09 -13.98 8.91
N ILE A 331 -11.17 -14.52 8.11
CA ILE A 331 -11.11 -15.95 7.80
C ILE A 331 -10.91 -16.75 9.10
N GLN A 332 -9.99 -16.32 9.97
CA GLN A 332 -9.71 -17.02 11.22
C GLN A 332 -10.90 -16.97 12.19
N GLY A 333 -11.53 -15.81 12.32
CA GLY A 333 -12.75 -15.63 13.12
C GLY A 333 -13.84 -16.58 12.63
N PHE A 334 -14.07 -16.64 11.32
CA PHE A 334 -15.04 -17.55 10.74
C PHE A 334 -14.71 -19.02 10.99
N VAL A 335 -13.44 -19.41 10.86
CA VAL A 335 -12.96 -20.78 11.15
C VAL A 335 -13.26 -21.16 12.60
N ILE A 336 -13.03 -20.26 13.56
CA ILE A 336 -13.28 -20.47 14.99
C ILE A 336 -14.78 -20.53 15.25
N ASP A 337 -15.54 -19.53 14.80
CA ASP A 337 -16.98 -19.40 15.07
C ASP A 337 -17.79 -20.57 14.51
N ASN A 338 -17.32 -21.18 13.41
CA ASN A 338 -18.00 -22.28 12.74
C ASN A 338 -17.34 -23.66 12.97
N ASN A 339 -16.34 -23.74 13.84
CA ASN A 339 -15.61 -24.98 14.16
C ASN A 339 -15.15 -25.73 12.89
N LEU A 340 -14.42 -25.04 12.01
CA LEU A 340 -13.98 -25.59 10.72
C LEU A 340 -12.67 -26.37 10.80
N LEU A 341 -11.99 -26.37 11.96
CA LEU A 341 -10.78 -27.16 12.19
C LEU A 341 -11.12 -28.42 12.99
N TYR A 342 -11.02 -29.57 12.34
CA TYR A 342 -11.30 -30.88 12.93
C TYR A 342 -10.02 -31.58 13.35
N GLY A 343 -9.87 -31.87 14.65
CA GLY A 343 -8.80 -32.74 15.14
C GLY A 343 -9.05 -34.21 14.77
N GLY A 344 -8.01 -34.93 14.39
CA GLY A 344 -8.10 -36.33 13.99
C GLY A 344 -6.81 -36.91 13.38
N HIS A 345 -6.97 -37.81 12.40
CA HIS A 345 -5.85 -38.33 11.62
C HIS A 345 -6.29 -38.55 10.17
N TYR A 346 -5.88 -37.64 9.29
CA TYR A 346 -6.40 -37.53 7.93
C TYR A 346 -5.32 -37.84 6.90
N LYS A 347 -5.68 -38.59 5.85
CA LYS A 347 -4.80 -38.80 4.69
C LYS A 347 -4.84 -37.55 3.81
N ILE A 348 -3.69 -36.94 3.52
CA ILE A 348 -3.61 -35.80 2.58
C ILE A 348 -3.10 -36.21 1.20
N ASN A 349 -2.21 -37.20 1.12
CA ASN A 349 -1.75 -37.81 -0.12
C ASN A 349 -1.19 -39.23 0.17
N GLU A 350 -0.56 -39.86 -0.84
CA GLU A 350 -0.01 -41.21 -0.66
C GLU A 350 1.14 -41.30 0.33
N ASN A 351 1.85 -40.20 0.58
CA ASN A 351 3.05 -40.16 1.40
C ASN A 351 2.80 -39.66 2.83
N TYR A 352 1.80 -38.80 3.02
CA TYR A 352 1.61 -38.07 4.28
C TYR A 352 0.18 -38.14 4.84
N CYS A 353 0.11 -38.11 6.16
CA CYS A 353 -1.10 -37.86 6.94
C CYS A 353 -0.93 -36.62 7.82
N VAL A 354 -2.05 -36.05 8.28
CA VAL A 354 -2.08 -34.85 9.14
C VAL A 354 -2.93 -35.06 10.38
N ARG A 355 -2.60 -34.35 11.46
CA ARG A 355 -3.36 -34.41 12.74
C ARG A 355 -4.71 -33.71 12.68
N ASP A 356 -4.93 -32.82 11.73
CA ASP A 356 -6.16 -32.02 11.69
C ASP A 356 -6.52 -31.62 10.26
N TRP A 357 -7.81 -31.40 10.06
CA TRP A 357 -8.40 -31.06 8.77
C TRP A 357 -9.12 -29.73 8.86
N ILE A 358 -8.91 -28.87 7.86
CA ILE A 358 -9.65 -27.61 7.74
C ILE A 358 -10.70 -27.72 6.63
N ASP A 359 -11.96 -27.52 6.98
CA ASP A 359 -13.09 -27.59 6.04
C ASP A 359 -13.23 -26.28 5.25
N CYS A 360 -12.49 -26.22 4.13
CA CYS A 360 -12.56 -25.10 3.21
C CYS A 360 -13.91 -25.05 2.45
N THR A 361 -14.63 -26.16 2.32
CA THR A 361 -15.90 -26.20 1.59
C THR A 361 -16.96 -25.37 2.32
N LYS A 362 -17.10 -25.56 3.64
CA LYS A 362 -18.02 -24.74 4.46
C LYS A 362 -17.63 -23.27 4.47
N LEU A 363 -16.33 -22.97 4.47
CA LEU A 363 -15.85 -21.59 4.38
C LEU A 363 -16.29 -20.94 3.06
N LEU A 364 -16.12 -21.64 1.94
CA LEU A 364 -16.43 -21.11 0.60
C LEU A 364 -17.93 -21.11 0.26
N GLN A 365 -18.78 -21.76 1.05
CA GLN A 365 -20.24 -21.61 0.97
C GLN A 365 -20.71 -20.24 1.48
N ASN A 366 -19.91 -19.53 2.29
CA ASN A 366 -20.22 -18.17 2.70
C ASN A 366 -19.95 -17.20 1.55
N ARG A 367 -21.03 -16.68 0.95
CA ARG A 367 -20.97 -15.75 -0.20
C ARG A 367 -20.20 -14.46 0.10
N ILE A 368 -20.30 -13.95 1.33
CA ILE A 368 -19.58 -12.73 1.74
C ILE A 368 -18.08 -13.01 1.78
N LEU A 369 -17.66 -14.16 2.34
CA LEU A 369 -16.25 -14.51 2.42
C LEU A 369 -15.65 -14.83 1.06
N ILE A 370 -16.33 -15.58 0.18
CA ILE A 370 -15.80 -15.87 -1.16
C ILE A 370 -15.67 -14.59 -1.99
N GLU A 371 -16.60 -13.63 -1.82
CA GLU A 371 -16.50 -12.31 -2.45
C GLU A 371 -15.30 -11.52 -1.95
N LYS A 372 -15.06 -11.47 -0.62
CA LYS A 372 -13.87 -10.84 -0.03
C LYS A 372 -12.57 -11.50 -0.50
N ILE A 373 -12.50 -12.84 -0.45
CA ILE A 373 -11.34 -13.64 -0.87
C ILE A 373 -11.00 -13.38 -2.34
N SER A 374 -11.99 -13.53 -3.22
CA SER A 374 -11.80 -13.32 -4.65
C SER A 374 -11.45 -11.88 -4.99
N LYS A 375 -12.05 -10.89 -4.31
CA LYS A 375 -11.71 -9.46 -4.49
C LYS A 375 -10.26 -9.17 -4.10
N VAL A 376 -9.82 -9.63 -2.92
CA VAL A 376 -8.45 -9.40 -2.44
C VAL A 376 -7.42 -10.05 -3.36
N ILE A 377 -7.65 -11.29 -3.78
CA ILE A 377 -6.74 -11.96 -4.72
C ILE A 377 -6.75 -11.25 -6.09
N ALA A 378 -7.91 -10.89 -6.62
CA ALA A 378 -8.02 -10.19 -7.89
C ALA A 378 -7.26 -8.84 -7.87
N LEU A 379 -7.41 -8.06 -6.79
CA LEU A 379 -6.68 -6.81 -6.61
C LEU A 379 -5.16 -7.03 -6.54
N ASP A 380 -4.70 -8.03 -5.80
CA ASP A 380 -3.26 -8.33 -5.73
C ASP A 380 -2.71 -8.79 -7.10
N ILE A 381 -3.46 -9.58 -7.87
CA ILE A 381 -3.10 -9.95 -9.24
C ILE A 381 -3.01 -8.69 -10.11
N GLN A 382 -4.05 -7.85 -10.09
CA GLN A 382 -4.13 -6.60 -10.83
C GLN A 382 -2.95 -5.67 -10.53
N ASN A 383 -2.52 -5.62 -9.26
CA ASN A 383 -1.47 -4.72 -8.81
C ASN A 383 -0.06 -5.19 -9.16
N ASN A 384 0.17 -6.50 -9.26
CA ASN A 384 1.53 -7.07 -9.30
C ASN A 384 1.87 -7.83 -10.58
N VAL A 385 0.91 -8.54 -11.20
CA VAL A 385 1.19 -9.54 -12.26
C VAL A 385 0.16 -9.58 -13.39
N TYR A 386 -0.78 -8.65 -13.41
CA TYR A 386 -1.81 -8.62 -14.43
C TYR A 386 -1.25 -8.34 -15.82
N ASP A 387 -1.67 -9.20 -16.75
CA ASP A 387 -1.44 -9.10 -18.19
C ASP A 387 -2.69 -9.67 -18.88
N GLN A 388 -3.13 -9.08 -19.98
CA GLN A 388 -4.26 -9.57 -20.78
C GLN A 388 -4.02 -11.02 -21.27
N ASN A 389 -2.75 -11.44 -21.39
CA ASN A 389 -2.39 -12.81 -21.73
C ASN A 389 -2.12 -13.71 -20.50
N THR A 390 -2.83 -13.47 -19.39
CA THR A 390 -2.78 -14.27 -18.16
C THR A 390 -3.87 -15.33 -18.14
N LEU A 391 -3.53 -16.56 -17.73
CA LEU A 391 -4.51 -17.63 -17.48
C LEU A 391 -4.74 -17.83 -15.98
N ILE A 392 -6.00 -17.79 -15.55
CA ILE A 392 -6.40 -18.18 -14.20
C ILE A 392 -6.70 -19.68 -14.18
N VAL A 393 -6.10 -20.40 -13.23
CA VAL A 393 -6.20 -21.84 -13.10
C VAL A 393 -6.69 -22.20 -11.70
N GLY A 394 -7.86 -22.80 -11.62
CA GLY A 394 -8.39 -23.32 -10.37
C GLY A 394 -7.88 -24.72 -10.08
N ILE A 395 -7.13 -24.92 -9.00
CA ILE A 395 -6.67 -26.25 -8.62
C ILE A 395 -7.73 -26.88 -7.74
N ASN A 396 -8.22 -28.06 -8.11
CA ASN A 396 -9.31 -28.77 -7.45
C ASN A 396 -10.66 -28.02 -7.49
N GLN A 397 -11.71 -28.59 -6.88
CA GLN A 397 -13.06 -28.00 -6.93
C GLN A 397 -13.16 -26.68 -6.17
N ASN A 398 -12.63 -26.60 -4.96
CA ASN A 398 -12.66 -25.39 -4.13
C ASN A 398 -11.79 -24.28 -4.73
N GLY A 399 -10.58 -24.60 -5.18
CA GLY A 399 -9.73 -23.64 -5.89
C GLY A 399 -10.38 -23.15 -7.20
N SER A 400 -11.13 -24.02 -7.89
CA SER A 400 -11.90 -23.65 -9.08
C SER A 400 -13.05 -22.68 -8.81
N LEU A 401 -13.74 -22.81 -7.67
CA LEU A 401 -14.78 -21.85 -7.28
C LEU A 401 -14.21 -20.45 -7.10
N ILE A 402 -13.09 -20.33 -6.36
CA ILE A 402 -12.43 -19.05 -6.12
C ILE A 402 -11.85 -18.48 -7.42
N ALA A 403 -11.20 -19.33 -8.22
CA ALA A 403 -10.60 -18.96 -9.50
C ALA A 403 -11.63 -18.41 -10.49
N ASN A 404 -12.82 -19.01 -10.56
CA ASN A 404 -13.88 -18.54 -11.42
C ASN A 404 -14.32 -17.12 -11.04
N GLU A 405 -14.52 -16.84 -9.75
CA GLU A 405 -14.87 -15.48 -9.27
C GLU A 405 -13.78 -14.46 -9.60
N ILE A 406 -12.50 -14.83 -9.44
CA ILE A 406 -11.36 -13.96 -9.80
C ILE A 406 -11.33 -13.69 -11.29
N ALA A 407 -11.47 -14.74 -12.11
CA ALA A 407 -11.40 -14.63 -13.56
C ALA A 407 -12.51 -13.74 -14.14
N VAL A 408 -13.73 -13.86 -13.60
CA VAL A 408 -14.86 -12.98 -13.95
C VAL A 408 -14.54 -11.52 -13.61
N LYS A 409 -14.00 -11.26 -12.41
CA LYS A 409 -13.66 -9.89 -11.98
C LYS A 409 -12.55 -9.26 -12.84
N LEU A 410 -11.60 -10.06 -13.29
CA LEU A 410 -10.45 -9.61 -14.07
C LEU A 410 -10.66 -9.70 -15.60
N LEU A 411 -11.78 -10.26 -16.06
CA LEU A 411 -12.03 -10.58 -17.47
C LEU A 411 -10.93 -11.42 -18.11
N LEU A 412 -10.37 -12.38 -17.35
CA LEU A 412 -9.29 -13.26 -17.78
C LEU A 412 -9.81 -14.68 -18.09
N PRO A 413 -9.14 -15.42 -18.99
CA PRO A 413 -9.49 -16.82 -19.25
C PRO A 413 -9.29 -17.69 -18.00
N PHE A 414 -10.17 -18.68 -17.83
CA PHE A 414 -10.20 -19.59 -16.69
C PHE A 414 -10.20 -21.06 -17.12
N THR A 415 -9.50 -21.91 -16.37
CA THR A 415 -9.62 -23.37 -16.50
C THR A 415 -9.43 -24.09 -15.15
N PRO A 416 -10.23 -25.12 -14.82
CA PRO A 416 -10.00 -25.95 -13.63
C PRO A 416 -8.95 -27.03 -13.91
N LEU A 417 -8.05 -27.36 -13.00
CA LEU A 417 -7.14 -28.51 -13.11
C LEU A 417 -7.21 -29.40 -11.86
N TYR A 418 -6.98 -30.69 -12.07
CA TYR A 418 -7.05 -31.71 -11.04
C TYR A 418 -5.74 -32.50 -10.98
N SER A 419 -5.29 -32.82 -9.77
CA SER A 419 -4.17 -33.74 -9.55
C SER A 419 -4.55 -35.17 -9.95
N LYS A 420 -3.56 -36.06 -10.07
CA LYS A 420 -3.77 -37.45 -10.50
C LYS A 420 -4.78 -38.20 -9.63
N GLU A 421 -4.73 -38.01 -8.31
CA GLU A 421 -5.67 -38.66 -7.38
C GLU A 421 -7.10 -38.17 -7.62
N GLN A 422 -7.27 -36.85 -7.81
CA GLN A 422 -8.58 -36.21 -8.01
C GLN A 422 -9.21 -36.51 -9.39
N LYS A 423 -8.39 -36.79 -10.41
CA LYS A 423 -8.89 -37.15 -11.75
C LYS A 423 -9.68 -38.47 -11.76
N LYS A 424 -9.43 -39.37 -10.79
CA LYS A 424 -10.11 -40.67 -10.72
C LYS A 424 -11.62 -40.55 -10.57
N ASP A 425 -12.07 -39.47 -9.93
CA ASP A 425 -13.48 -39.23 -9.60
C ASP A 425 -14.13 -38.20 -10.54
N LYS A 426 -13.47 -37.87 -11.67
CA LYS A 426 -13.92 -36.85 -12.62
C LYS A 426 -14.14 -37.43 -14.02
N SER A 427 -15.08 -36.82 -14.74
CA SER A 427 -15.39 -37.24 -16.10
C SER A 427 -14.22 -36.96 -17.06
N LYS A 428 -14.19 -37.66 -18.19
CA LYS A 428 -13.20 -37.38 -19.26
C LYS A 428 -13.32 -35.95 -19.79
N GLN A 429 -14.52 -35.37 -19.79
CA GLN A 429 -14.76 -33.99 -20.22
C GLN A 429 -14.12 -32.97 -19.26
N GLU A 430 -14.18 -33.22 -17.95
CA GLU A 430 -13.56 -32.36 -16.93
C GLU A 430 -12.04 -32.49 -16.87
N THR A 431 -11.48 -33.59 -17.39
CA THR A 431 -10.05 -33.92 -17.24
C THR A 431 -9.23 -33.77 -18.52
N ASN A 432 -9.85 -33.88 -19.71
CA ASN A 432 -9.22 -33.68 -21.01
C ASN A 432 -9.23 -32.19 -21.42
N ILE A 433 -8.50 -31.38 -20.66
CA ILE A 433 -8.38 -29.96 -20.91
C ILE A 433 -7.23 -29.71 -21.90
N ASN A 434 -7.57 -29.21 -23.08
CA ASN A 434 -6.62 -28.91 -24.15
C ASN A 434 -6.22 -27.42 -24.13
N VAL A 435 -5.48 -27.03 -23.09
CA VAL A 435 -4.97 -25.66 -22.94
C VAL A 435 -3.50 -25.62 -23.34
N LYS A 436 -3.15 -24.68 -24.22
CA LYS A 436 -1.78 -24.44 -24.65
C LYS A 436 -1.06 -23.50 -23.67
N PHE A 437 -0.70 -24.02 -22.49
CA PHE A 437 -0.09 -23.24 -21.40
C PHE A 437 1.14 -22.41 -21.80
N LYS A 438 1.90 -22.83 -22.83
CA LYS A 438 3.08 -22.09 -23.30
C LYS A 438 2.75 -20.73 -23.93
N GLU A 439 1.54 -20.57 -24.47
CA GLU A 439 1.08 -19.35 -25.17
C GLU A 439 0.75 -18.21 -24.20
N PHE A 440 0.46 -18.50 -22.93
CA PHE A 440 0.22 -17.49 -21.90
C PHE A 440 1.52 -16.91 -21.35
N SER A 441 1.52 -15.61 -21.04
CA SER A 441 2.65 -14.94 -20.41
C SER A 441 2.77 -15.33 -18.93
N ASN A 442 1.63 -15.35 -18.23
CA ASN A 442 1.50 -15.68 -16.82
C ASN A 442 0.42 -16.74 -16.59
N ILE A 443 0.64 -17.60 -15.60
CA ILE A 443 -0.30 -18.65 -15.19
C ILE A 443 -0.49 -18.55 -13.68
N ILE A 444 -1.74 -18.28 -13.26
CA ILE A 444 -2.07 -18.04 -11.86
C ILE A 444 -2.86 -19.22 -11.31
N PHE A 445 -2.26 -19.94 -10.38
CA PHE A 445 -2.88 -21.07 -9.70
C PHE A 445 -3.62 -20.60 -8.45
N ILE A 446 -4.88 -20.99 -8.31
CA ILE A 446 -5.70 -20.70 -7.14
C ILE A 446 -6.01 -22.01 -6.41
N CYS A 447 -5.70 -22.08 -5.12
CA CYS A 447 -5.94 -23.25 -4.27
C CYS A 447 -6.72 -22.84 -3.02
N ASP A 448 -7.48 -23.77 -2.45
CA ASP A 448 -8.07 -23.59 -1.12
C ASP A 448 -7.03 -23.73 -0.01
N VAL A 449 -6.25 -24.81 -0.02
CA VAL A 449 -5.22 -25.07 1.00
C VAL A 449 -3.93 -25.63 0.39
N ILE A 450 -2.79 -25.17 0.91
CA ILE A 450 -1.46 -25.71 0.61
C ILE A 450 -0.77 -26.13 1.90
N ILE A 451 -0.24 -27.36 1.89
CA ILE A 451 0.61 -27.93 2.95
C ILE A 451 1.97 -28.30 2.36
N THR A 452 2.06 -29.41 1.62
CA THR A 452 3.34 -29.94 1.08
C THR A 452 3.66 -29.49 -0.35
N GLY A 453 2.74 -28.80 -1.02
CA GLY A 453 2.87 -28.40 -2.43
C GLY A 453 2.85 -29.54 -3.46
N ASP A 454 2.71 -30.81 -3.04
CA ASP A 454 2.76 -31.96 -3.95
C ASP A 454 1.64 -31.92 -5.00
N THR A 455 0.43 -31.49 -4.61
CA THR A 455 -0.71 -31.30 -5.53
C THR A 455 -0.36 -30.35 -6.66
N LEU A 456 0.33 -29.25 -6.36
CA LEU A 456 0.77 -28.28 -7.38
C LEU A 456 1.82 -28.89 -8.29
N HIS A 457 2.79 -29.60 -7.70
CA HIS A 457 3.84 -30.25 -8.45
C HIS A 457 3.30 -31.31 -9.42
N ASP A 458 2.34 -32.10 -8.98
CA ASP A 458 1.65 -33.09 -9.79
C ASP A 458 0.90 -32.45 -10.96
N VAL A 459 0.20 -31.34 -10.74
CA VAL A 459 -0.51 -30.62 -11.81
C VAL A 459 0.48 -30.05 -12.81
N VAL A 460 1.51 -29.34 -12.35
CA VAL A 460 2.55 -28.76 -13.22
C VAL A 460 3.19 -29.83 -14.11
N THR A 461 3.54 -30.97 -13.51
CA THR A 461 4.20 -32.06 -14.22
C THR A 461 3.23 -32.75 -15.19
N SER A 462 1.99 -33.03 -14.76
CA SER A 462 1.00 -33.74 -15.57
C SER A 462 0.55 -32.95 -16.80
N TYR A 463 0.58 -31.61 -16.72
CA TYR A 463 0.18 -30.71 -17.81
C TYR A 463 1.37 -30.02 -18.49
N SER A 464 2.61 -30.38 -18.14
CA SER A 464 3.84 -29.80 -18.71
C SER A 464 3.87 -28.26 -18.66
N ILE A 465 3.48 -27.70 -17.52
CA ILE A 465 3.34 -26.25 -17.32
C ILE A 465 4.72 -25.62 -17.03
N PRO A 466 5.10 -24.51 -17.69
CA PRO A 466 6.37 -23.83 -17.41
C PRO A 466 6.37 -23.21 -16.00
N THR A 467 7.18 -23.76 -15.09
CA THR A 467 7.24 -23.35 -13.67
C THR A 467 7.60 -21.88 -13.47
N ASN A 468 8.44 -21.33 -14.35
CA ASN A 468 8.85 -19.92 -14.32
C ASN A 468 7.73 -18.93 -14.64
N LYS A 469 6.58 -19.40 -15.13
CA LYS A 469 5.38 -18.60 -15.41
C LYS A 469 4.29 -18.77 -14.35
N VAL A 470 4.51 -19.62 -13.35
CA VAL A 470 3.50 -19.99 -12.35
C VAL A 470 3.62 -19.11 -11.11
N GLN A 471 2.53 -18.45 -10.78
CA GLN A 471 2.30 -17.85 -9.46
C GLN A 471 1.12 -18.55 -8.80
N CYS A 472 1.19 -18.76 -7.49
CA CYS A 472 0.15 -19.46 -6.75
C CYS A 472 -0.46 -18.57 -5.66
N TYR A 473 -1.78 -18.62 -5.53
CA TYR A 473 -2.54 -18.06 -4.42
C TYR A 473 -3.26 -19.18 -3.67
N THR A 474 -3.28 -19.10 -2.36
CA THR A 474 -4.07 -20.00 -1.53
C THR A 474 -4.80 -19.30 -0.41
N VAL A 475 -5.98 -19.81 -0.01
CA VAL A 475 -6.67 -19.30 1.18
C VAL A 475 -5.85 -19.65 2.42
N PHE A 476 -5.44 -20.91 2.56
CA PHE A 476 -4.67 -21.39 3.70
C PHE A 476 -3.30 -21.90 3.28
N TYR A 477 -2.24 -21.28 3.81
CA TYR A 477 -0.93 -21.88 3.86
C TYR A 477 -0.68 -22.43 5.26
N ARG A 478 -0.62 -23.75 5.41
CA ARG A 478 -0.43 -24.38 6.72
C ARG A 478 1.03 -24.77 6.88
N LYS A 479 1.77 -24.04 7.72
CA LYS A 479 3.18 -24.33 7.99
C LYS A 479 3.30 -25.67 8.72
N ILE A 480 4.23 -26.49 8.26
CA ILE A 480 4.50 -27.81 8.85
C ILE A 480 5.37 -27.61 10.10
N ILE A 481 4.89 -28.01 11.27
CA ILE A 481 5.57 -27.76 12.55
C ILE A 481 6.80 -28.67 12.72
N ASN A 482 6.71 -29.92 12.23
CA ASN A 482 7.64 -30.99 12.55
C ASN A 482 8.58 -31.39 11.39
N GLU A 483 8.60 -30.64 10.29
CA GLU A 483 9.44 -30.93 9.12
C GLU A 483 9.85 -29.63 8.38
N GLU A 484 10.85 -28.93 8.90
CA GLU A 484 11.27 -27.61 8.41
C GLU A 484 11.79 -27.63 6.95
N THR A 485 12.43 -28.73 6.54
CA THR A 485 12.90 -28.95 5.16
C THR A 485 11.76 -29.06 4.14
N ALA A 486 10.60 -29.57 4.55
CA ALA A 486 9.42 -29.66 3.68
C ALA A 486 8.82 -28.27 3.41
N ASN A 487 8.78 -27.39 4.42
CA ASN A 487 8.35 -26.00 4.24
C ASN A 487 9.24 -25.26 3.22
N GLN A 488 10.56 -25.37 3.36
CA GLN A 488 11.51 -24.70 2.46
C GLN A 488 11.34 -25.14 0.99
N ARG A 489 11.06 -26.42 0.74
CA ARG A 489 10.85 -26.97 -0.61
C ARG A 489 9.60 -26.41 -1.31
N VAL A 490 8.53 -26.14 -0.56
CA VAL A 490 7.30 -25.55 -1.12
C VAL A 490 7.54 -24.10 -1.51
N GLN A 491 8.12 -23.34 -0.59
CA GLN A 491 8.35 -21.90 -0.74
C GLN A 491 9.40 -21.58 -1.81
N SER A 492 10.41 -22.44 -1.99
CA SER A 492 11.47 -22.21 -2.99
C SER A 492 11.06 -22.52 -4.43
N LYS A 493 9.98 -23.29 -4.64
CA LYS A 493 9.63 -23.85 -5.95
C LYS A 493 8.53 -23.08 -6.68
N TYR A 494 7.68 -22.37 -5.93
CA TYR A 494 6.57 -21.60 -6.46
C TYR A 494 6.52 -20.23 -5.80
N ASN A 495 6.32 -19.17 -6.60
CA ASN A 495 5.97 -17.87 -6.06
C ASN A 495 4.56 -17.97 -5.46
N MET A 496 4.48 -18.13 -4.14
CA MET A 496 3.24 -18.41 -3.42
C MET A 496 2.79 -17.20 -2.61
N LYS A 497 1.51 -16.88 -2.71
CA LYS A 497 0.84 -15.89 -1.88
C LYS A 497 -0.31 -16.55 -1.13
N TYR A 498 -0.57 -16.12 0.10
CA TYR A 498 -1.60 -16.76 0.93
C TYR A 498 -2.42 -15.74 1.72
N LEU A 499 -3.65 -16.10 2.07
CA LEU A 499 -4.56 -15.24 2.84
C LEU A 499 -4.54 -15.53 4.35
N ASN A 500 -4.21 -16.75 4.75
CA ASN A 500 -4.17 -17.16 6.15
C ASN A 500 -3.07 -18.19 6.41
N ASP A 501 -2.25 -17.93 7.43
CA ASP A 501 -1.17 -18.79 7.93
C ASP A 501 -1.29 -19.11 9.44
N LYS A 502 -2.47 -18.90 10.04
CA LYS A 502 -2.67 -19.03 11.49
C LYS A 502 -2.92 -20.47 11.97
N ASN A 503 -3.06 -21.43 11.05
CA ASN A 503 -3.42 -22.81 11.35
C ASN A 503 -2.29 -23.77 10.91
N ASP A 504 -1.18 -23.74 11.63
CA ASP A 504 -0.06 -24.67 11.44
C ASP A 504 -0.52 -26.13 11.53
N VAL A 505 0.27 -27.05 10.97
CA VAL A 505 -0.08 -28.47 10.86
C VAL A 505 1.08 -29.38 11.21
N GLU A 506 0.76 -30.48 11.88
CA GLU A 506 1.69 -31.60 12.04
C GLU A 506 1.41 -32.64 10.95
N ILE A 507 2.46 -33.03 10.24
CA ILE A 507 2.40 -34.06 9.20
C ILE A 507 3.17 -35.30 9.63
N PHE A 508 2.76 -36.47 9.15
CA PHE A 508 3.43 -37.74 9.44
C PHE A 508 3.67 -38.49 8.13
N ASP A 509 4.90 -38.94 7.90
CA ASP A 509 5.20 -39.95 6.88
C ASP A 509 4.36 -41.19 7.18
N ARG A 510 3.55 -41.62 6.21
CA ARG A 510 2.66 -42.77 6.37
C ARG A 510 3.40 -44.04 6.73
N ASN A 511 4.63 -44.23 6.27
CA ASN A 511 5.44 -45.41 6.59
C ASN A 511 5.98 -45.38 8.03
N LYS A 512 5.96 -44.22 8.70
CA LYS A 512 6.52 -44.00 10.04
C LYS A 512 5.48 -43.49 11.04
N CYS A 513 4.21 -43.44 10.65
CA CYS A 513 3.14 -42.87 11.46
C CYS A 513 2.81 -43.79 12.65
N THR A 514 3.20 -43.37 13.86
CA THR A 514 2.93 -44.10 15.10
C THR A 514 1.45 -44.09 15.49
N PHE A 515 0.67 -43.12 15.02
CA PHE A 515 -0.79 -43.07 15.22
C PHE A 515 -1.50 -44.29 14.60
N MET A 516 -0.98 -44.84 13.50
CA MET A 516 -1.49 -46.09 12.92
C MET A 516 -1.18 -47.32 13.80
N ASN A 517 -0.10 -47.28 14.59
CA ASN A 517 0.33 -48.39 15.44
C ASN A 517 -0.31 -48.39 16.84
N VAL A 518 -0.67 -47.23 17.39
CA VAL A 518 -1.13 -47.10 18.80
C VAL A 518 -2.64 -47.25 18.97
N TYR A 519 -3.45 -46.80 18.01
CA TYR A 519 -4.91 -46.76 18.18
C TYR A 519 -5.68 -47.86 17.42
N GLY A 520 -5.00 -48.75 16.69
CA GLY A 520 -5.66 -49.80 15.89
C GLY A 520 -6.58 -49.25 14.78
N ILE A 521 -6.55 -47.93 14.54
CA ILE A 521 -7.32 -47.28 13.48
C ILE A 521 -6.55 -47.48 12.18
N ASN A 522 -6.81 -48.61 11.52
CA ASN A 522 -6.30 -48.95 10.19
C ASN A 522 -6.86 -48.05 9.07
N LYS A 523 -7.45 -46.91 9.42
CA LYS A 523 -8.14 -46.02 8.51
C LYS A 523 -7.78 -44.59 8.89
N CYS A 524 -6.72 -44.05 8.28
CA CYS A 524 -6.69 -42.62 8.03
C CYS A 524 -8.07 -42.24 7.49
N ILE A 525 -8.72 -41.23 8.06
CA ILE A 525 -10.04 -40.83 7.58
C ILE A 525 -9.82 -40.33 6.15
N ASN A 526 -10.27 -41.14 5.17
CA ASN A 526 -10.40 -40.68 3.80
C ASN A 526 -11.58 -39.72 3.81
N HIS A 527 -11.31 -38.41 3.82
CA HIS A 527 -12.36 -37.47 3.47
C HIS A 527 -12.66 -37.66 1.98
N VAL A 528 -13.66 -38.49 1.70
CA VAL A 528 -14.30 -38.52 0.38
C VAL A 528 -14.96 -37.15 0.21
N ARG A 529 -14.64 -36.51 -0.90
CA ARG A 529 -15.17 -35.21 -1.33
C ARG A 529 -16.65 -35.29 -1.66
#